data_AF-A0A2I0WFT6-F1
#
_entry.id   AF-A0A2I0WFT6-F1
#
_cell.length_a   1.000
_cell.length_b   1.000
_cell.length_c   1.000
_cell.angle_alpha   90.00
_cell.angle_beta   90.00
_cell.angle_gamma   90.00
#
_symmetry.space_group_name_H-M   'P 1'
#
loop_
_entity.id
_entity.type
_entity.pdbx_description
1 polymer ?
#
loop_
_entity_poly.entity_id
_entity_poly.type
_entity_poly.pdbx_seq_one_letter_code
_entity_poly.pdbx_strand_id
1 'polypeptide(L)'
;MGSVHPATHLESLVKSFSFVPPASVPAIIDCVLASSVVSVANLLSFLLQSFTDFGEAHQSNYILCHTSALCHIIKKDRAQSDVMNQFISTSFIPLLKVIDPSNSELLNETEELVYHLVFETGSWELIGKTLVPFCLSSVCFSIGTISKDDMDADKQSTESSSEPLGTLPGKTALQVLTSLLDFSLKSWRGIATSEQKILKFSSSLDVFIVNLTGKLSNLALWLLMLSAEDRLHAIHLILPIVLRSLNVFSAFKILEHEPQCSISRAHFLEKMWNCCSSLFQLGHLERRDAYRILSSYFSSFCESDGQEKFAEINIDEEFDFRGNEMLWKQVQIGLVDKDSSVRKMALYILKSLMNYNSSSFLSRNDQCFSNSLQPAADAKKVAIMSQDGNTSHDGPTKRKKWAEKEAKSMGIREVCHLDGICLNGVERWKVFVLLYETLEEYGTHLVEAAWTHQCDA
;
A
#
# COMPACT_ATOMS: atom_id res chain seq x y z
N MET A 1 -45.30 43.39 -5.61
CA MET A 1 -44.24 42.62 -4.93
C MET A 1 -43.88 41.48 -5.86
N GLY A 2 -42.76 41.62 -6.58
CA GLY A 2 -42.41 40.77 -7.71
C GLY A 2 -41.94 39.40 -7.26
N SER A 3 -42.46 38.36 -7.92
CA SER A 3 -41.95 37.00 -7.83
C SER A 3 -40.57 36.94 -8.48
N VAL A 4 -39.52 37.08 -7.68
CA VAL A 4 -38.17 36.73 -8.13
C VAL A 4 -38.13 35.21 -8.27
N HIS A 5 -37.81 34.72 -9.47
CA HIS A 5 -37.82 33.30 -9.77
C HIS A 5 -36.79 32.55 -8.90
N PRO A 6 -37.12 31.36 -8.34
CA PRO A 6 -36.22 30.58 -7.50
C PRO A 6 -34.88 30.25 -8.18
N ALA A 7 -34.84 30.17 -9.52
CA ALA A 7 -33.62 29.94 -10.30
C ALA A 7 -32.54 31.02 -10.12
N THR A 8 -32.92 32.31 -10.05
CA THR A 8 -31.95 33.43 -9.95
C THR A 8 -31.20 33.48 -8.62
N HIS A 9 -31.86 33.06 -7.53
CA HIS A 9 -31.22 32.96 -6.21
C HIS A 9 -30.25 31.77 -6.14
N LEU A 10 -30.59 30.66 -6.79
CA LEU A 10 -29.76 29.46 -6.83
C LEU A 10 -28.49 29.65 -7.70
N GLU A 11 -28.61 30.33 -8.84
CA GLU A 11 -27.44 30.72 -9.65
C GLU A 11 -26.50 31.67 -8.89
N SER A 12 -27.06 32.61 -8.12
CA SER A 12 -26.28 33.53 -7.30
C SER A 12 -25.54 32.80 -6.17
N LEU A 13 -26.17 31.79 -5.57
CA LEU A 13 -25.55 30.92 -4.58
C LEU A 13 -24.37 30.14 -5.18
N VAL A 14 -24.54 29.49 -6.33
CA VAL A 14 -23.45 28.74 -6.99
C VAL A 14 -22.30 29.67 -7.37
N LYS A 15 -22.58 30.87 -7.90
CA LYS A 15 -21.54 31.88 -8.18
C LYS A 15 -20.77 32.31 -6.93
N SER A 16 -21.39 32.27 -5.75
CA SER A 16 -20.72 32.64 -4.50
C SER A 16 -19.66 31.64 -4.06
N PHE A 17 -19.75 30.37 -4.50
CA PHE A 17 -18.79 29.31 -4.14
C PHE A 17 -17.35 29.60 -4.54
N SER A 18 -17.14 30.40 -5.59
CA SER A 18 -15.81 30.84 -5.99
C SER A 18 -15.15 31.80 -4.99
N PHE A 19 -15.94 32.48 -4.15
CA PHE A 19 -15.48 33.58 -3.29
C PHE A 19 -15.49 33.28 -1.79
N VAL A 20 -16.12 32.18 -1.38
CA VAL A 20 -16.22 31.79 0.03
C VAL A 20 -15.27 30.64 0.35
N PRO A 21 -14.80 30.52 1.61
CA PRO A 21 -14.02 29.36 2.02
C PRO A 21 -14.93 28.12 2.15
N PRO A 22 -14.45 26.90 1.83
CA PRO A 22 -15.25 25.67 1.86
C PRO A 22 -15.89 25.40 3.23
N ALA A 23 -15.18 25.72 4.32
CA ALA A 23 -15.67 25.54 5.69
C ALA A 23 -16.93 26.36 6.02
N SER A 24 -17.17 27.47 5.32
CA SER A 24 -18.36 28.32 5.53
C SER A 24 -19.58 27.86 4.75
N VAL A 25 -19.41 26.97 3.77
CA VAL A 25 -20.48 26.56 2.86
C VAL A 25 -21.66 25.89 3.59
N PRO A 26 -21.46 24.95 4.53
CA PRO A 26 -22.58 24.35 5.27
C PRO A 26 -23.49 25.38 5.96
N ALA A 27 -22.89 26.40 6.59
CA ALA A 27 -23.64 27.48 7.25
C ALA A 27 -24.41 28.35 6.25
N ILE A 28 -23.82 28.64 5.09
CA ILE A 28 -24.49 29.38 4.01
C ILE A 28 -25.70 28.59 3.50
N ILE A 29 -25.54 27.29 3.25
CA ILE A 29 -26.64 26.41 2.81
C ILE A 29 -27.75 26.36 3.85
N ASP A 30 -27.42 26.25 5.14
CA ASP A 30 -28.41 26.25 6.21
C ASP A 30 -29.17 27.58 6.30
N CYS A 31 -28.48 28.71 6.15
CA CYS A 31 -29.11 30.02 6.06
C CYS A 31 -30.05 30.13 4.85
N VAL A 32 -29.65 29.64 3.68
CA VAL A 32 -30.50 29.64 2.47
C VAL A 32 -31.73 28.76 2.67
N LEU A 33 -31.58 27.56 3.23
CA LEU A 33 -32.71 26.67 3.51
C LEU A 33 -33.66 27.24 4.57
N ALA A 34 -33.14 28.01 5.54
CA ALA A 34 -33.96 28.66 6.57
C ALA A 34 -34.67 29.93 6.07
N SER A 35 -34.09 30.66 5.12
CA SER A 35 -34.59 31.96 4.65
C SER A 35 -35.38 31.90 3.33
N SER A 36 -35.27 30.80 2.58
CA SER A 36 -35.93 30.63 1.28
C SER A 36 -37.06 29.57 1.33
N VAL A 37 -37.96 29.62 0.33
CA VAL A 37 -39.01 28.60 0.13
C VAL A 37 -38.45 27.36 -0.61
N VAL A 38 -37.13 27.26 -0.78
CA VAL A 38 -36.50 26.17 -1.55
C VAL A 38 -36.44 24.91 -0.69
N SER A 39 -37.01 23.81 -1.20
CA SER A 39 -36.88 22.51 -0.56
C SER A 39 -35.47 21.93 -0.74
N VAL A 40 -35.05 21.08 0.20
CA VAL A 40 -33.76 20.36 0.15
C VAL A 40 -33.60 19.60 -1.17
N ALA A 41 -34.66 18.92 -1.62
CA ALA A 41 -34.68 18.18 -2.89
C ALA A 41 -34.46 19.07 -4.12
N ASN A 42 -35.10 20.25 -4.17
CA ASN A 42 -34.96 21.18 -5.30
C ASN A 42 -33.54 21.79 -5.35
N LEU A 43 -32.97 22.09 -4.19
CA LEU A 43 -31.60 22.58 -4.09
C LEU A 43 -30.60 21.51 -4.52
N LEU A 44 -30.78 20.27 -4.07
CA LEU A 44 -29.97 19.13 -4.45
C LEU A 44 -30.00 18.89 -5.96
N SER A 45 -31.19 18.82 -6.57
CA SER A 45 -31.32 18.60 -8.01
C SER A 45 -30.64 19.72 -8.81
N PHE A 46 -30.76 20.96 -8.34
CA PHE A 46 -30.10 22.10 -8.99
C PHE A 46 -28.58 22.00 -8.91
N LEU A 47 -28.01 21.66 -7.75
CA LEU A 47 -26.56 21.54 -7.58
C LEU A 47 -25.97 20.35 -8.34
N LEU A 48 -26.69 19.23 -8.43
CA LEU A 48 -26.28 18.08 -9.25
C LEU A 48 -26.24 18.46 -10.74
N GLN A 49 -27.17 19.28 -11.22
CA GLN A 49 -27.22 19.74 -12.61
C GLN A 49 -26.21 20.85 -12.93
N SER A 50 -25.89 21.72 -11.97
CA SER A 50 -25.01 22.88 -12.16
C SER A 50 -23.52 22.53 -12.26
N PHE A 51 -23.18 21.25 -12.22
CA PHE A 51 -21.81 20.76 -12.08
C PHE A 51 -21.03 20.68 -13.40
N THR A 52 -21.61 21.10 -14.53
CA THR A 52 -21.08 20.80 -15.87
C THR A 52 -20.18 21.86 -16.50
N ASP A 53 -20.05 23.07 -15.93
CA ASP A 53 -19.26 24.18 -16.52
C ASP A 53 -18.16 24.69 -15.57
N PHE A 54 -16.92 24.23 -15.76
CA PHE A 54 -15.76 24.68 -14.98
C PHE A 54 -14.84 25.62 -15.78
N GLY A 55 -14.64 26.86 -15.34
CA GLY A 55 -13.67 27.83 -15.91
C GLY A 55 -12.33 27.92 -15.14
N GLU A 56 -11.22 28.14 -15.84
CA GLU A 56 -9.82 27.81 -15.41
C GLU A 56 -9.29 28.45 -14.10
N ALA A 57 -9.66 29.68 -13.71
CA ALA A 57 -8.91 30.41 -12.66
C ALA A 57 -9.48 30.28 -11.23
N HIS A 58 -10.71 29.77 -11.06
CA HIS A 58 -11.39 29.64 -9.74
C HIS A 58 -11.87 28.20 -9.49
N GLN A 59 -11.36 27.24 -10.27
CA GLN A 59 -11.78 25.84 -10.28
C GLN A 59 -11.62 25.17 -8.90
N SER A 60 -10.46 25.28 -8.25
CA SER A 60 -10.19 24.53 -7.01
C SER A 60 -11.13 24.90 -5.87
N ASN A 61 -11.26 26.19 -5.54
CA ASN A 61 -12.14 26.62 -4.45
C ASN A 61 -13.61 26.35 -4.78
N TYR A 62 -14.02 26.61 -6.03
CA TYR A 62 -15.38 26.32 -6.49
C TYR A 62 -15.71 24.83 -6.37
N ILE A 63 -14.81 23.94 -6.79
CA ILE A 63 -14.95 22.48 -6.69
C ILE A 63 -15.15 22.05 -5.24
N LEU A 64 -14.31 22.53 -4.32
CA LEU A 64 -14.38 22.17 -2.91
C LEU A 64 -15.66 22.70 -2.26
N CYS A 65 -16.00 23.96 -2.51
CA CYS A 65 -17.24 24.56 -2.02
C CYS A 65 -18.47 23.83 -2.56
N HIS A 66 -18.51 23.51 -3.85
CA HIS A 66 -19.64 22.80 -4.46
C HIS A 66 -19.76 21.36 -3.93
N THR A 67 -18.64 20.66 -3.79
CA THR A 67 -18.59 19.31 -3.20
C THR A 67 -19.04 19.35 -1.74
N SER A 68 -18.58 20.33 -0.96
CA SER A 68 -18.99 20.55 0.43
C SER A 68 -20.50 20.82 0.54
N ALA A 69 -21.06 21.65 -0.35
CA ALA A 69 -22.50 21.92 -0.40
C ALA A 69 -23.32 20.65 -0.66
N LEU A 70 -22.93 19.86 -1.67
CA LEU A 70 -23.58 18.60 -1.99
C LEU A 70 -23.50 17.61 -0.81
N CYS A 71 -22.32 17.45 -0.20
CA CYS A 71 -22.15 16.58 0.95
C CYS A 71 -23.04 17.00 2.14
N HIS A 72 -23.11 18.29 2.45
CA HIS A 72 -23.95 18.81 3.54
C HIS A 72 -25.44 18.56 3.29
N ILE A 73 -25.90 18.74 2.05
CA ILE A 73 -27.31 18.55 1.67
C ILE A 73 -27.69 17.06 1.73
N ILE A 74 -26.85 16.17 1.19
CA ILE A 74 -27.10 14.72 1.19
C ILE A 74 -27.14 14.19 2.63
N LYS A 75 -26.24 14.69 3.49
CA LYS A 75 -26.26 14.39 4.93
C LYS A 75 -27.59 14.82 5.57
N LYS A 76 -28.09 16.01 5.24
CA LYS A 76 -29.34 16.56 5.80
C LYS A 76 -30.60 15.84 5.30
N ASP A 77 -30.60 15.37 4.06
CA ASP A 77 -31.68 14.60 3.44
C ASP A 77 -31.75 13.13 3.92
N ARG A 78 -30.93 12.76 4.91
CA ARG A 78 -30.80 11.39 5.45
C ARG A 78 -30.34 10.37 4.40
N ALA A 79 -29.57 10.81 3.40
CA ALA A 79 -28.82 9.98 2.45
C ALA A 79 -29.58 8.75 1.95
N GLN A 80 -30.68 8.98 1.24
CA GLN A 80 -31.33 7.90 0.49
C GLN A 80 -30.33 7.29 -0.51
N SER A 81 -30.32 5.96 -0.63
CA SER A 81 -29.40 5.21 -1.50
C SER A 81 -29.38 5.76 -2.94
N ASP A 82 -30.54 6.15 -3.47
CA ASP A 82 -30.66 6.65 -4.85
C ASP A 82 -29.99 8.02 -5.03
N VAL A 83 -30.13 8.91 -4.04
CA VAL A 83 -29.50 10.24 -4.03
C VAL A 83 -27.98 10.13 -3.97
N MET A 84 -27.46 9.21 -3.13
CA MET A 84 -26.03 8.98 -3.03
C MET A 84 -25.46 8.39 -4.33
N ASN A 85 -26.17 7.44 -4.96
CA ASN A 85 -25.79 6.89 -6.25
C ASN A 85 -25.76 7.96 -7.35
N GLN A 86 -26.78 8.83 -7.37
CA GLN A 86 -26.85 9.94 -8.31
C GLN A 86 -25.68 10.90 -8.10
N PHE A 87 -25.38 11.28 -6.86
CA PHE A 87 -24.22 12.12 -6.55
C PHE A 87 -22.89 11.52 -7.01
N ILE A 88 -22.67 10.23 -6.77
CA ILE A 88 -21.44 9.55 -7.19
C ILE A 88 -21.33 9.52 -8.71
N SER A 89 -22.40 9.14 -9.41
CA SER A 89 -22.39 8.97 -10.87
C SER A 89 -22.40 10.29 -11.65
N THR A 90 -23.18 11.28 -11.20
CA THR A 90 -23.37 12.55 -11.95
C THR A 90 -22.46 13.67 -11.50
N SER A 91 -21.82 13.58 -10.34
CA SER A 91 -20.95 14.65 -9.82
C SER A 91 -19.57 14.15 -9.46
N PHE A 92 -19.43 13.18 -8.54
CA PHE A 92 -18.11 12.78 -8.06
C PHE A 92 -17.23 12.13 -9.13
N ILE A 93 -17.74 11.14 -9.87
CA ILE A 93 -16.96 10.51 -10.94
C ILE A 93 -16.56 11.51 -12.05
N PRO A 94 -17.47 12.35 -12.56
CA PRO A 94 -17.10 13.43 -13.48
C PRO A 94 -16.06 14.38 -12.90
N LEU A 95 -16.13 14.72 -11.61
CA LEU A 95 -15.17 15.60 -10.95
C LEU A 95 -13.75 15.02 -10.97
N LEU A 96 -13.62 13.73 -10.69
CA LEU A 96 -12.32 13.02 -10.71
C LEU A 96 -11.64 13.08 -12.08
N LYS A 97 -12.38 13.34 -13.17
CA LYS A 97 -11.82 13.54 -14.51
C LYS A 97 -11.38 14.98 -14.78
N VAL A 98 -12.04 15.95 -14.15
CA VAL A 98 -11.78 17.37 -14.35
C VAL A 98 -10.57 17.82 -13.53
N ILE A 99 -10.39 17.26 -12.34
CA ILE A 99 -9.23 17.55 -11.49
C ILE A 99 -7.96 17.14 -12.22
N ASP A 100 -7.05 18.09 -12.41
CA ASP A 100 -5.74 17.84 -12.99
C ASP A 100 -5.00 16.77 -12.16
N PRO A 101 -4.52 15.66 -12.78
CA PRO A 101 -3.70 14.66 -12.10
C PRO A 101 -2.45 15.21 -11.39
N SER A 102 -1.99 16.42 -11.77
CA SER A 102 -0.89 17.10 -11.10
C SER A 102 -1.28 17.74 -9.75
N ASN A 103 -2.57 18.05 -9.56
CA ASN A 103 -3.09 18.70 -8.36
C ASN A 103 -3.60 17.66 -7.36
N SER A 104 -2.66 16.93 -6.74
CA SER A 104 -2.98 15.91 -5.74
C SER A 104 -3.63 16.46 -4.48
N GLU A 105 -3.38 17.73 -4.14
CA GLU A 105 -3.97 18.38 -2.96
C GLU A 105 -5.49 18.56 -3.13
N LEU A 106 -5.91 19.13 -4.27
CA LEU A 106 -7.34 19.28 -4.58
C LEU A 106 -8.07 17.94 -4.64
N LEU A 107 -7.44 16.91 -5.21
CA LEU A 107 -7.98 15.55 -5.24
C LEU A 107 -8.19 15.01 -3.82
N ASN A 108 -7.17 15.09 -2.97
CA ASN A 108 -7.22 14.58 -1.59
C ASN A 108 -8.30 15.29 -0.77
N GLU A 109 -8.39 16.63 -0.84
CA GLU A 109 -9.40 17.39 -0.09
C GLU A 109 -10.83 17.06 -0.57
N THR A 110 -11.00 16.87 -1.88
CA THR A 110 -12.28 16.47 -2.46
C THR A 110 -12.67 15.06 -2.01
N GLU A 111 -11.74 14.11 -2.08
CA GLU A 111 -11.92 12.74 -1.62
C GLU A 111 -12.28 12.70 -0.13
N GLU A 112 -11.59 13.48 0.71
CA GLU A 112 -11.83 13.56 2.15
C GLU A 112 -13.26 14.01 2.46
N LEU A 113 -13.78 15.04 1.78
CA LEU A 113 -15.18 15.48 1.93
C LEU A 113 -16.19 14.37 1.62
N VAL A 114 -15.97 13.66 0.51
CA VAL A 114 -16.88 12.59 0.06
C VAL A 114 -16.76 11.36 0.96
N TYR A 115 -15.56 10.99 1.41
CA TYR A 115 -15.37 9.84 2.27
C TYR A 115 -15.92 10.08 3.68
N HIS A 116 -15.83 11.30 4.21
CA HIS A 116 -16.53 11.68 5.44
C HIS A 116 -18.04 11.55 5.31
N LEU A 117 -18.62 11.97 4.18
CA LEU A 117 -20.04 11.76 3.89
C LEU A 117 -20.40 10.26 3.89
N VAL A 118 -19.60 9.43 3.22
CA VAL A 118 -19.81 7.97 3.19
C VAL A 118 -19.78 7.37 4.60
N PHE A 119 -18.81 7.79 5.42
CA PHE A 119 -18.68 7.32 6.80
C PHE A 119 -19.89 7.70 7.66
N GLU A 120 -20.31 8.97 7.62
CA GLU A 120 -21.44 9.44 8.42
C GLU A 120 -22.78 8.84 7.99
N THR A 121 -22.94 8.57 6.70
CA THR A 121 -24.16 7.97 6.13
C THR A 121 -24.17 6.44 6.17
N GLY A 122 -23.01 5.81 6.39
CA GLY A 122 -22.87 4.36 6.37
C GLY A 122 -23.01 3.73 4.98
N SER A 123 -22.80 4.50 3.90
CA SER A 123 -23.06 4.11 2.51
C SER A 123 -21.99 3.21 1.88
N TRP A 124 -21.30 2.38 2.69
CA TRP A 124 -20.16 1.56 2.27
C TRP A 124 -20.51 0.52 1.20
N GLU A 125 -21.67 -0.13 1.33
CA GLU A 125 -22.13 -1.13 0.35
C GLU A 125 -22.35 -0.50 -1.03
N LEU A 126 -22.92 0.70 -1.06
CA LEU A 126 -23.19 1.44 -2.28
C LEU A 126 -21.89 1.87 -2.97
N ILE A 127 -20.91 2.36 -2.20
CA ILE A 127 -19.56 2.69 -2.72
C ILE A 127 -18.86 1.45 -3.28
N GLY A 128 -19.00 0.31 -2.60
CA GLY A 128 -18.48 -0.99 -3.05
C GLY A 128 -19.09 -1.48 -4.36
N LYS A 129 -20.33 -1.07 -4.69
CA LYS A 129 -21.06 -1.44 -5.92
C LYS A 129 -20.96 -0.41 -7.04
N THR A 130 -20.50 0.81 -6.77
CA THR A 130 -20.50 1.93 -7.73
C THR A 130 -19.09 2.43 -8.03
N LEU A 131 -18.47 3.15 -7.09
CA LEU A 131 -17.16 3.78 -7.25
C LEU A 131 -16.05 2.73 -7.41
N VAL A 132 -16.04 1.69 -6.57
CA VAL A 132 -14.97 0.67 -6.58
C VAL A 132 -14.89 -0.07 -7.94
N PRO A 133 -15.99 -0.63 -8.50
CA PRO A 133 -15.96 -1.25 -9.82
C PRO A 133 -15.56 -0.27 -10.93
N PHE A 134 -16.05 0.98 -10.89
CA PHE A 134 -15.70 1.98 -11.89
C PHE A 134 -14.19 2.28 -11.92
N CYS A 135 -13.57 2.47 -10.76
CA CYS A 135 -12.12 2.71 -10.66
C CYS A 135 -11.33 1.46 -11.08
N LEU A 136 -11.74 0.26 -10.66
CA LEU A 136 -11.08 -0.99 -11.08
C LEU A 136 -11.13 -1.19 -12.61
N SER A 137 -12.29 -0.94 -13.22
CA SER A 137 -12.44 -1.00 -14.68
C SER A 137 -11.58 0.05 -15.38
N SER A 138 -11.46 1.25 -14.83
CA SER A 138 -10.56 2.29 -15.38
C SER A 138 -9.09 1.88 -15.33
N VAL A 139 -8.66 1.24 -14.24
CA VAL A 139 -7.31 0.68 -14.11
C VAL A 139 -7.09 -0.43 -15.17
N CYS A 140 -8.01 -1.40 -15.26
CA CYS A 140 -7.89 -2.51 -16.23
C CYS A 140 -7.89 -2.02 -17.69
N PHE A 141 -8.68 -0.98 -17.99
CA PHE A 141 -8.68 -0.34 -19.30
C PHE A 141 -7.34 0.33 -19.61
N SER A 142 -6.75 1.03 -18.64
CA SER A 142 -5.46 1.71 -18.83
C SER A 142 -4.29 0.76 -19.09
N ILE A 143 -4.36 -0.46 -18.55
CA ILE A 143 -3.33 -1.51 -18.71
C ILE A 143 -3.52 -2.28 -20.02
N GLY A 144 -4.61 -2.04 -20.76
CA GLY A 144 -4.89 -2.67 -22.05
C GLY A 144 -5.48 -4.08 -21.94
N THR A 145 -6.02 -4.47 -20.77
CA THR A 145 -6.62 -5.80 -20.58
C THR A 145 -8.03 -5.98 -21.12
N ILE A 146 -8.74 -4.89 -21.42
CA ILE A 146 -10.04 -4.96 -22.08
C ILE A 146 -9.79 -4.67 -23.55
N SER A 147 -9.68 -5.73 -24.36
CA SER A 147 -9.84 -5.59 -25.81
C SER A 147 -11.21 -4.96 -26.05
N LYS A 148 -11.27 -4.01 -26.98
CA LYS A 148 -12.53 -3.38 -27.43
C LYS A 148 -13.55 -4.42 -27.93
N ASP A 149 -13.12 -5.66 -28.17
CA ASP A 149 -13.93 -6.80 -28.63
C ASP A 149 -14.69 -7.54 -27.51
N ASP A 150 -14.30 -7.44 -26.24
CA ASP A 150 -15.03 -8.09 -25.13
C ASP A 150 -16.27 -7.28 -24.69
N MET A 151 -16.41 -6.04 -25.17
CA MET A 151 -17.60 -5.20 -24.99
C MET A 151 -18.80 -5.66 -25.84
N ASP A 152 -18.57 -6.52 -26.84
CA ASP A 152 -19.64 -7.02 -27.72
C ASP A 152 -20.21 -8.39 -27.32
N ALA A 153 -19.60 -9.07 -26.34
CA ALA A 153 -20.04 -10.41 -25.91
C ALA A 153 -21.03 -10.42 -24.72
N ASP A 154 -21.02 -9.39 -23.86
CA ASP A 154 -21.87 -9.34 -22.66
C ASP A 154 -22.97 -8.27 -22.75
N LYS A 155 -23.78 -8.37 -23.82
CA LYS A 155 -25.13 -7.81 -23.82
C LYS A 155 -26.06 -8.75 -23.06
N GLN A 156 -25.98 -8.78 -21.73
CA GLN A 156 -27.11 -9.19 -20.92
C GLN A 156 -27.10 -8.53 -19.54
N SER A 157 -28.16 -7.76 -19.28
CA SER A 157 -28.53 -7.05 -18.04
C SER A 157 -27.82 -5.72 -17.77
N THR A 158 -28.33 -4.63 -18.37
CA THR A 158 -29.13 -3.62 -17.66
C THR A 158 -29.48 -2.51 -18.66
N GLU A 159 -30.74 -2.51 -19.11
CA GLU A 159 -31.35 -1.33 -19.70
C GLU A 159 -31.52 -0.27 -18.60
N SER A 160 -30.62 0.71 -18.57
CA SER A 160 -30.93 2.06 -18.09
C SER A 160 -29.96 3.02 -18.76
N SER A 161 -30.51 3.91 -19.58
CA SER A 161 -29.81 4.92 -20.36
C SER A 161 -28.89 5.81 -19.50
N SER A 162 -27.59 5.73 -19.72
CA SER A 162 -26.65 6.82 -19.47
C SER A 162 -25.50 6.70 -20.47
N GLU A 163 -25.11 7.82 -21.07
CA GLU A 163 -23.90 7.93 -21.91
C GLU A 163 -22.70 7.23 -21.23
N PRO A 164 -21.75 6.65 -21.98
CA PRO A 164 -20.61 5.97 -21.39
C PRO A 164 -19.87 6.98 -20.52
N LEU A 165 -19.85 6.70 -19.21
CA LEU A 165 -19.29 7.56 -18.16
C LEU A 165 -17.76 7.71 -18.26
N GLY A 166 -17.16 7.50 -19.44
CA GLY A 166 -15.72 7.50 -19.75
C GLY A 166 -14.87 6.63 -18.84
N THR A 167 -13.56 6.67 -19.02
CA THR A 167 -12.59 6.04 -18.11
C THR A 167 -11.74 7.10 -17.43
N LEU A 168 -11.30 6.83 -16.20
CA LEU A 168 -10.30 7.66 -15.52
C LEU A 168 -8.89 7.25 -15.96
N PRO A 169 -7.89 8.15 -15.89
CA PRO A 169 -6.49 7.76 -15.94
C PRO A 169 -6.21 6.69 -14.87
N GLY A 170 -5.52 5.61 -15.25
CA GLY A 170 -5.30 4.44 -14.38
C GLY A 170 -4.65 4.80 -13.03
N LYS A 171 -3.68 5.71 -13.05
CA LYS A 171 -3.03 6.20 -11.82
C LYS A 171 -4.01 6.92 -10.89
N THR A 172 -4.88 7.79 -11.42
CA THR A 172 -5.89 8.51 -10.62
C THR A 172 -6.90 7.54 -10.03
N ALA A 173 -7.41 6.61 -10.84
CA ALA A 173 -8.32 5.56 -10.37
C ALA A 173 -7.68 4.72 -9.25
N LEU A 174 -6.39 4.43 -9.36
CA LEU A 174 -5.66 3.70 -8.34
C LEU A 174 -5.48 4.52 -7.06
N GLN A 175 -5.15 5.80 -7.18
CA GLN A 175 -5.05 6.72 -6.05
C GLN A 175 -6.37 6.77 -5.27
N VAL A 176 -7.50 6.96 -5.95
CA VAL A 176 -8.84 6.95 -5.36
C VAL A 176 -9.13 5.65 -4.60
N LEU A 177 -8.77 4.49 -5.16
CA LEU A 177 -8.98 3.21 -4.47
C LEU A 177 -8.09 3.08 -3.23
N THR A 178 -6.83 3.52 -3.31
CA THR A 178 -5.89 3.45 -2.19
C THR A 178 -6.22 4.43 -1.07
N SER A 179 -6.65 5.65 -1.40
CA SER A 179 -7.07 6.66 -0.43
C SER A 179 -8.38 6.26 0.25
N LEU A 180 -9.32 5.65 -0.48
CA LEU A 180 -10.54 5.09 0.07
C LEU A 180 -10.26 3.98 1.09
N LEU A 181 -9.32 3.06 0.78
CA LEU A 181 -8.91 2.04 1.73
C LEU A 181 -8.22 2.66 2.96
N ASP A 182 -7.32 3.63 2.78
CA ASP A 182 -6.63 4.30 3.88
C ASP A 182 -7.59 5.07 4.80
N PHE A 183 -8.53 5.81 4.23
CA PHE A 183 -9.58 6.49 4.98
C PHE A 183 -10.45 5.49 5.77
N SER A 184 -10.86 4.39 5.13
CA SER A 184 -11.69 3.37 5.79
C SER A 184 -10.96 2.70 6.96
N LEU A 185 -9.66 2.41 6.82
CA LEU A 185 -8.83 1.86 7.89
C LEU A 185 -8.62 2.83 9.06
N LYS A 186 -8.35 4.11 8.76
CA LYS A 186 -8.24 5.17 9.78
C LYS A 186 -9.54 5.35 10.55
N SER A 187 -10.66 5.39 9.82
CA SER A 187 -12.01 5.49 10.39
C SER A 187 -12.35 4.30 11.28
N TRP A 188 -12.01 3.08 10.83
CA TRP A 188 -12.19 1.86 11.59
C TRP A 188 -11.39 1.88 12.91
N ARG A 189 -10.12 2.31 12.89
CA ARG A 189 -9.30 2.45 14.10
C ARG A 189 -9.86 3.50 15.07
N GLY A 190 -10.37 4.61 14.55
CA GLY A 190 -11.05 5.62 15.37
C GLY A 190 -12.30 5.08 16.07
N ILE A 191 -13.02 4.16 15.43
CA ILE A 191 -14.15 3.46 16.06
C ILE A 191 -13.66 2.44 17.09
N ALA A 192 -12.66 1.62 16.75
CA ALA A 192 -12.17 0.54 17.62
C ALA A 192 -11.59 1.05 18.96
N THR A 193 -11.05 2.26 18.98
CA THR A 193 -10.48 2.91 20.17
C THR A 193 -11.51 3.64 21.03
N SER A 194 -12.74 3.83 20.53
CA SER A 194 -13.83 4.48 21.24
C SER A 194 -14.83 3.42 21.71
N GLU A 195 -14.86 3.12 23.01
CA GLU A 195 -15.69 2.06 23.63
C GLU A 195 -17.22 2.21 23.43
N GLN A 196 -17.72 3.20 22.67
CA GLN A 196 -19.14 3.48 22.52
C GLN A 196 -19.55 3.80 21.07
N LYS A 197 -19.98 2.76 20.33
CA LYS A 197 -21.12 2.71 19.36
C LYS A 197 -20.99 1.47 18.47
N ILE A 198 -21.07 0.29 19.08
CA ILE A 198 -20.78 -0.99 18.43
C ILE A 198 -22.11 -1.73 18.22
N LEU A 199 -22.60 -1.80 16.97
CA LEU A 199 -23.28 -3.01 16.46
C LEU A 199 -23.70 -2.95 14.98
N LYS A 200 -23.84 -1.76 14.35
CA LYS A 200 -24.30 -1.65 12.95
C LYS A 200 -23.29 -1.08 11.95
N PHE A 201 -22.44 -0.15 12.38
CA PHE A 201 -21.41 0.45 11.51
C PHE A 201 -20.19 -0.44 11.32
N SER A 202 -19.85 -1.25 12.33
CA SER A 202 -18.69 -2.16 12.25
C SER A 202 -18.88 -3.16 11.12
N SER A 203 -20.02 -3.86 11.05
CA SER A 203 -20.17 -4.96 10.08
C SER A 203 -20.13 -4.54 8.61
N SER A 204 -20.70 -3.39 8.23
CA SER A 204 -20.68 -2.96 6.82
C SER A 204 -19.33 -2.38 6.41
N LEU A 205 -18.68 -1.63 7.31
CA LEU A 205 -17.33 -1.11 7.11
C LEU A 205 -16.29 -2.26 7.07
N ASP A 206 -16.39 -3.23 7.96
CA ASP A 206 -15.53 -4.42 8.00
C ASP A 206 -15.61 -5.17 6.66
N VAL A 207 -16.83 -5.50 6.21
CA VAL A 207 -17.05 -6.18 4.91
C VAL A 207 -16.48 -5.37 3.75
N PHE A 208 -16.66 -4.05 3.78
CA PHE A 208 -16.12 -3.16 2.75
C PHE A 208 -14.59 -3.17 2.72
N ILE A 209 -13.93 -2.98 3.87
CA ILE A 209 -12.46 -2.99 3.99
C ILE A 209 -11.90 -4.32 3.48
N VAL A 210 -12.50 -5.42 3.90
CA VAL A 210 -12.10 -6.78 3.52
C VAL A 210 -12.21 -6.98 2.01
N ASN A 211 -13.35 -6.63 1.43
CA ASN A 211 -13.59 -6.80 -0.01
C ASN A 211 -12.64 -5.92 -0.84
N LEU A 212 -12.45 -4.66 -0.43
CA LEU A 212 -11.54 -3.74 -1.12
C LEU A 212 -10.08 -4.20 -0.99
N THR A 213 -9.67 -4.65 0.19
CA THR A 213 -8.33 -5.23 0.42
C THR A 213 -8.10 -6.44 -0.47
N GLY A 214 -9.08 -7.33 -0.61
CA GLY A 214 -8.99 -8.48 -1.50
C GLY A 214 -8.84 -8.09 -2.97
N LYS A 215 -9.68 -7.16 -3.45
CA LYS A 215 -9.62 -6.64 -4.83
C LYS A 215 -8.26 -5.97 -5.12
N LEU A 216 -7.77 -5.12 -4.20
CA LEU A 216 -6.46 -4.46 -4.33
C LEU A 216 -5.28 -5.43 -4.18
N SER A 217 -5.40 -6.48 -3.38
CA SER A 217 -4.36 -7.51 -3.26
C SER A 217 -4.15 -8.24 -4.58
N ASN A 218 -5.24 -8.66 -5.23
CA ASN A 218 -5.18 -9.30 -6.54
C ASN A 218 -4.62 -8.34 -7.60
N LEU A 219 -5.08 -7.09 -7.59
CA LEU A 219 -4.58 -6.06 -8.50
C LEU A 219 -3.09 -5.79 -8.30
N ALA A 220 -2.61 -5.70 -7.06
CA ALA A 220 -1.19 -5.52 -6.75
C ALA A 220 -0.35 -6.66 -7.30
N LEU A 221 -0.71 -7.92 -7.02
CA LEU A 221 0.01 -9.09 -7.51
C LEU A 221 0.06 -9.13 -9.03
N TRP A 222 -1.01 -8.72 -9.68
CA TRP A 222 -1.07 -8.65 -11.13
C TRP A 222 -0.16 -7.56 -11.71
N LEU A 223 -0.25 -6.33 -11.19
CA LEU A 223 0.61 -5.21 -11.59
C LEU A 223 2.11 -5.46 -11.34
N LEU A 224 2.47 -6.19 -10.28
CA LEU A 224 3.85 -6.55 -9.98
C LEU A 224 4.52 -7.39 -11.09
N MET A 225 3.71 -8.10 -11.89
CA MET A 225 4.17 -8.99 -12.96
C MET A 225 4.07 -8.37 -14.36
N LEU A 226 3.64 -7.11 -14.47
CA LEU A 226 3.47 -6.40 -15.73
C LEU A 226 4.70 -5.53 -16.06
N SER A 227 4.50 -4.35 -16.64
CA SER A 227 5.56 -3.43 -17.03
C SER A 227 6.29 -2.83 -15.81
N ALA A 228 7.44 -2.20 -16.05
CA ALA A 228 8.18 -1.52 -14.98
C ALA A 228 7.38 -0.37 -14.34
N GLU A 229 6.56 0.33 -15.11
CA GLU A 229 5.73 1.43 -14.61
C GLU A 229 4.58 0.90 -13.74
N ASP A 230 3.88 -0.13 -14.21
CA ASP A 230 2.82 -0.82 -13.46
C ASP A 230 3.32 -1.37 -12.13
N ARG A 231 4.49 -2.01 -12.17
CA ARG A 231 5.15 -2.54 -10.98
C ARG A 231 5.50 -1.43 -9.98
N LEU A 232 5.93 -0.26 -10.44
CA LEU A 232 6.18 0.89 -9.56
C LEU A 232 4.88 1.41 -8.92
N HIS A 233 3.78 1.48 -9.67
CA HIS A 233 2.47 1.84 -9.11
C HIS A 233 2.03 0.83 -8.03
N ALA A 234 2.22 -0.47 -8.27
CA ALA A 234 1.93 -1.50 -7.27
C ALA A 234 2.79 -1.33 -6.01
N ILE A 235 4.11 -1.15 -6.17
CA ILE A 235 5.07 -1.02 -5.06
C ILE A 235 4.79 0.22 -4.20
N HIS A 236 4.50 1.36 -4.84
CA HIS A 236 4.43 2.64 -4.15
C HIS A 236 3.02 3.06 -3.72
N LEU A 237 1.97 2.65 -4.43
CA LEU A 237 0.59 3.07 -4.14
C LEU A 237 -0.19 1.97 -3.42
N ILE A 238 -0.15 0.73 -3.93
CA ILE A 238 -1.06 -0.33 -3.46
C ILE A 238 -0.48 -1.15 -2.32
N LEU A 239 0.76 -1.62 -2.49
CA LEU A 239 1.38 -2.57 -1.59
C LEU A 239 1.43 -2.06 -0.13
N PRO A 240 1.82 -0.79 0.14
CA PRO A 240 1.86 -0.27 1.51
C PRO A 240 0.50 -0.33 2.20
N ILE A 241 -0.58 0.03 1.48
CA ILE A 241 -1.92 0.09 2.07
C ILE A 241 -2.55 -1.30 2.23
N VAL A 242 -2.32 -2.20 1.27
CA VAL A 242 -2.78 -3.60 1.35
C VAL A 242 -2.11 -4.31 2.52
N LEU A 243 -0.79 -4.17 2.67
CA LEU A 243 -0.06 -4.78 3.79
C LEU A 243 -0.52 -4.24 5.14
N ARG A 244 -0.75 -2.92 5.25
CA ARG A 244 -1.31 -2.29 6.45
C ARG A 244 -2.70 -2.85 6.78
N SER A 245 -3.54 -3.02 5.77
CA SER A 245 -4.85 -3.66 5.92
C SER A 245 -4.70 -5.10 6.42
N LEU A 246 -3.84 -5.89 5.78
CA LEU A 246 -3.60 -7.30 6.13
C LEU A 246 -2.98 -7.50 7.52
N ASN A 247 -2.35 -6.49 8.10
CA ASN A 247 -1.87 -6.51 9.49
C ASN A 247 -3.03 -6.35 10.49
N VAL A 248 -4.07 -5.59 10.14
CA VAL A 248 -5.28 -5.41 10.97
C VAL A 248 -6.22 -6.59 10.76
N PHE A 249 -6.33 -7.00 9.52
CA PHE A 249 -7.25 -7.98 9.01
C PHE A 249 -6.40 -9.16 8.49
N SER A 250 -6.22 -10.24 9.25
CA SER A 250 -5.28 -11.34 8.90
C SER A 250 -5.84 -12.44 7.97
N ALA A 251 -7.14 -12.73 8.00
CA ALA A 251 -7.77 -13.72 7.10
C ALA A 251 -9.25 -13.40 6.83
N PHE A 252 -9.66 -13.40 5.55
CA PHE A 252 -11.06 -13.15 5.18
C PHE A 252 -11.54 -14.05 4.07
N LYS A 253 -12.85 -14.32 4.12
CA LYS A 253 -13.60 -14.91 3.02
C LYS A 253 -14.16 -13.75 2.19
N ILE A 254 -13.69 -13.59 0.95
CA ILE A 254 -14.36 -12.71 -0.01
C ILE A 254 -15.71 -13.35 -0.33
N LEU A 255 -16.79 -12.61 -0.07
CA LEU A 255 -18.16 -13.10 -0.24
C LEU A 255 -18.79 -12.38 -1.43
N GLU A 256 -18.46 -12.80 -2.64
CA GLU A 256 -19.17 -12.46 -3.87
C GLU A 256 -19.02 -13.61 -4.88
N HIS A 257 -20.10 -13.91 -5.61
CA HIS A 257 -20.36 -15.10 -6.44
C HIS A 257 -19.14 -15.82 -7.08
N GLU A 258 -18.94 -17.11 -6.71
CA GLU A 258 -17.98 -18.11 -7.25
C GLU A 258 -16.48 -18.03 -6.88
N PRO A 259 -15.80 -19.20 -6.89
CA PRO A 259 -15.55 -19.99 -5.68
C PRO A 259 -14.80 -19.16 -4.62
N GLN A 260 -15.21 -19.31 -3.37
CA GLN A 260 -14.69 -18.63 -2.17
C GLN A 260 -13.16 -18.49 -2.17
N CYS A 261 -12.65 -17.39 -2.73
CA CYS A 261 -11.23 -17.12 -2.75
C CYS A 261 -10.89 -16.43 -1.42
N SER A 262 -10.59 -17.22 -0.39
CA SER A 262 -10.08 -16.67 0.87
C SER A 262 -8.66 -16.18 0.65
N ILE A 263 -8.46 -14.86 0.55
CA ILE A 263 -7.11 -14.29 0.59
C ILE A 263 -6.74 -14.18 2.06
N SER A 264 -5.97 -15.15 2.55
CA SER A 264 -5.26 -15.01 3.83
C SER A 264 -4.01 -14.16 3.63
N ARG A 265 -3.56 -13.51 4.69
CA ARG A 265 -2.25 -12.84 4.72
C ARG A 265 -1.14 -13.79 4.24
N ALA A 266 -1.14 -15.02 4.70
CA ALA A 266 -0.16 -16.06 4.32
C ALA A 266 -0.12 -16.29 2.80
N HIS A 267 -1.30 -16.47 2.20
CA HIS A 267 -1.45 -16.70 0.76
C HIS A 267 -0.98 -15.50 -0.07
N PHE A 268 -1.30 -14.29 0.39
CA PHE A 268 -0.82 -13.07 -0.26
C PHE A 268 0.71 -12.98 -0.20
N LEU A 269 1.32 -13.24 0.97
CA LEU A 269 2.76 -13.21 1.15
C LEU A 269 3.48 -14.27 0.31
N GLU A 270 2.91 -15.47 0.21
CA GLU A 270 3.42 -16.53 -0.67
C GLU A 270 3.43 -16.08 -2.13
N LYS A 271 2.31 -15.55 -2.64
CA LYS A 271 2.24 -15.03 -4.01
C LYS A 271 3.19 -13.85 -4.24
N MET A 272 3.28 -12.92 -3.29
CA MET A 272 4.21 -11.80 -3.34
C MET A 272 5.67 -12.28 -3.38
N TRP A 273 6.00 -13.31 -2.60
CA TRP A 273 7.31 -13.94 -2.62
C TRP A 273 7.62 -14.59 -3.98
N ASN A 274 6.63 -15.25 -4.60
CA ASN A 274 6.78 -15.84 -5.93
C ASN A 274 7.04 -14.76 -7.00
N CYS A 275 6.38 -13.59 -6.89
CA CYS A 275 6.70 -12.42 -7.72
C CYS A 275 8.15 -11.96 -7.50
N CYS A 276 8.59 -11.79 -6.24
CA CYS A 276 9.97 -11.39 -5.92
C CYS A 276 10.99 -12.39 -6.46
N SER A 277 10.73 -13.68 -6.27
CA SER A 277 11.59 -14.78 -6.74
C SER A 277 11.78 -14.74 -8.25
N SER A 278 10.70 -14.46 -8.99
CA SER A 278 10.74 -14.29 -10.44
C SER A 278 11.56 -13.06 -10.84
N LEU A 279 11.28 -11.91 -10.20
CA LEU A 279 11.99 -10.65 -10.45
C LEU A 279 13.49 -10.76 -10.16
N PHE A 280 13.90 -11.54 -9.15
CA PHE A 280 15.31 -11.75 -8.85
C PHE A 280 16.09 -12.44 -9.99
N GLN A 281 15.41 -13.13 -10.90
CA GLN A 281 15.99 -13.87 -12.01
C GLN A 281 16.03 -13.08 -13.34
N LEU A 282 15.30 -11.97 -13.46
CA LEU A 282 15.08 -11.29 -14.74
C LEU A 282 16.13 -10.22 -15.08
N GLY A 283 16.69 -9.51 -14.10
CA GLY A 283 17.64 -8.42 -14.39
C GLY A 283 17.98 -7.52 -13.21
N HIS A 284 18.85 -6.52 -13.40
CA HIS A 284 19.22 -5.60 -12.31
C HIS A 284 18.05 -4.72 -11.86
N LEU A 285 17.26 -4.20 -12.80
CA LEU A 285 16.14 -3.31 -12.49
C LEU A 285 15.03 -4.07 -11.75
N GLU A 286 14.74 -5.29 -12.19
CA GLU A 286 13.76 -6.20 -11.59
C GLU A 286 14.23 -6.66 -10.21
N ARG A 287 15.52 -6.99 -10.03
CA ARG A 287 16.10 -7.27 -8.72
C ARG A 287 15.92 -6.10 -7.76
N ARG A 288 16.17 -4.87 -8.22
CA ARG A 288 15.95 -3.66 -7.40
C ARG A 288 14.49 -3.53 -6.97
N ASP A 289 13.55 -3.83 -7.85
CA ASP A 289 12.13 -3.78 -7.53
C ASP A 289 11.72 -4.91 -6.56
N ALA A 290 12.29 -6.10 -6.66
CA ALA A 290 12.11 -7.16 -5.67
C ALA A 290 12.57 -6.73 -4.26
N TYR A 291 13.71 -6.05 -4.15
CA TYR A 291 14.15 -5.46 -2.87
C TYR A 291 13.18 -4.39 -2.36
N ARG A 292 12.58 -3.57 -3.23
CA ARG A 292 11.57 -2.57 -2.85
C ARG A 292 10.31 -3.23 -2.31
N ILE A 293 9.83 -4.28 -2.95
CA ILE A 293 8.65 -5.06 -2.50
C ILE A 293 8.91 -5.62 -1.10
N LEU A 294 10.03 -6.32 -0.91
CA LEU A 294 10.39 -6.89 0.39
C LEU A 294 10.58 -5.82 1.47
N SER A 295 11.22 -4.69 1.13
CA SER A 295 11.38 -3.58 2.07
C SER A 295 10.03 -2.99 2.50
N SER A 296 9.08 -2.85 1.57
CA SER A 296 7.71 -2.40 1.86
C SER A 296 7.00 -3.34 2.83
N TYR A 297 7.11 -4.66 2.61
CA TYR A 297 6.63 -5.68 3.54
C TYR A 297 7.18 -5.50 4.95
N PHE A 298 8.50 -5.48 5.10
CA PHE A 298 9.14 -5.37 6.41
C PHE A 298 8.86 -4.03 7.11
N SER A 299 8.69 -2.93 6.36
CA SER A 299 8.25 -1.64 6.90
C SER A 299 6.86 -1.72 7.53
N SER A 300 5.90 -2.28 6.80
CA SER A 300 4.53 -2.43 7.31
C SER A 300 4.47 -3.26 8.58
N PHE A 301 5.35 -4.26 8.69
CA PHE A 301 5.42 -5.16 9.84
C PHE A 301 6.07 -4.49 11.05
N CYS A 302 7.20 -3.80 10.86
CA CYS A 302 7.90 -3.14 11.97
C CYS A 302 7.12 -1.95 12.55
N GLU A 303 6.32 -1.24 11.74
CA GLU A 303 5.41 -0.17 12.22
C GLU A 303 4.34 -0.68 13.20
N SER A 304 4.03 -1.98 13.18
CA SER A 304 3.04 -2.59 14.07
C SER A 304 3.52 -2.83 15.50
N ASP A 305 4.82 -2.74 15.77
CA ASP A 305 5.41 -3.06 17.09
C ASP A 305 5.20 -1.94 18.14
N GLY A 306 4.73 -0.76 17.72
CA GLY A 306 4.39 0.37 18.59
C GLY A 306 2.89 0.66 18.72
N GLN A 307 2.03 -0.11 18.06
CA GLN A 307 0.57 0.07 18.13
C GLN A 307 -0.03 -1.14 18.86
N GLU A 308 -0.93 -0.89 19.81
CA GLU A 308 -1.66 -1.93 20.53
C GLU A 308 -2.17 -2.97 19.52
N LYS A 309 -1.67 -4.22 19.65
CA LYS A 309 -2.03 -5.33 18.78
C LYS A 309 -3.50 -5.67 19.04
N PHE A 310 -4.42 -5.00 18.33
CA PHE A 310 -5.87 -5.21 18.46
C PHE A 310 -6.34 -6.60 18.02
N ALA A 311 -5.49 -7.34 17.33
CA ALA A 311 -5.63 -8.77 17.13
C ALA A 311 -4.34 -9.44 17.57
N GLU A 312 -4.44 -10.50 18.39
CA GLU A 312 -3.41 -11.53 18.44
C GLU A 312 -3.19 -11.99 17.00
N ILE A 313 -2.12 -11.50 16.36
CA ILE A 313 -1.67 -12.01 15.07
C ILE A 313 -1.47 -13.49 15.32
N ASN A 314 -2.30 -14.33 14.72
CA ASN A 314 -2.17 -15.77 14.87
C ASN A 314 -0.89 -16.19 14.12
N ILE A 315 0.23 -16.19 14.85
CA ILE A 315 1.59 -16.39 14.33
C ILE A 315 1.72 -17.76 13.64
N ASP A 316 0.84 -18.70 13.99
CA ASP A 316 0.83 -20.07 13.47
C ASP A 316 0.44 -20.19 11.97
N GLU A 317 -0.06 -19.13 11.33
CA GLU A 317 -0.35 -19.09 9.89
C GLU A 317 0.56 -18.14 9.09
N GLU A 318 1.64 -17.58 9.65
CA GLU A 318 2.47 -16.61 8.92
C GLU A 318 3.48 -17.29 7.96
N PHE A 319 3.56 -16.79 6.71
CA PHE A 319 4.55 -17.24 5.72
C PHE A 319 5.96 -16.89 6.22
N ASP A 320 6.74 -17.90 6.62
CA ASP A 320 8.08 -17.70 7.17
C ASP A 320 9.13 -17.48 6.07
N PHE A 321 9.53 -16.23 5.89
CA PHE A 321 10.61 -15.84 5.01
C PHE A 321 11.98 -16.44 5.39
N ARG A 322 12.21 -16.80 6.67
CA ARG A 322 13.53 -17.25 7.16
C ARG A 322 13.91 -18.64 6.67
N GLY A 323 12.92 -19.51 6.47
CA GLY A 323 13.14 -20.85 5.91
C GLY A 323 13.58 -20.83 4.44
N ASN A 324 13.55 -19.66 3.79
CA ASN A 324 13.84 -19.54 2.38
C ASN A 324 15.33 -19.26 2.10
N GLU A 325 16.07 -20.28 1.66
CA GLU A 325 17.50 -20.15 1.31
C GLU A 325 17.76 -19.13 0.18
N MET A 326 16.82 -19.00 -0.77
CA MET A 326 16.95 -18.05 -1.86
C MET A 326 16.92 -16.61 -1.33
N LEU A 327 16.09 -16.31 -0.32
CA LEU A 327 16.06 -14.99 0.31
C LEU A 327 17.41 -14.63 0.91
N TRP A 328 18.01 -15.52 1.72
CA TRP A 328 19.32 -15.29 2.33
C TRP A 328 20.41 -15.07 1.30
N LYS A 329 20.39 -15.84 0.21
CA LYS A 329 21.31 -15.67 -0.92
C LYS A 329 21.11 -14.31 -1.59
N GLN A 330 19.87 -13.87 -1.80
CA GLN A 330 19.61 -12.55 -2.37
C GLN A 330 20.06 -11.44 -1.42
N VAL A 331 19.74 -11.49 -0.13
CA VAL A 331 20.24 -10.52 0.87
C VAL A 331 21.77 -10.43 0.82
N GLN A 332 22.47 -11.57 0.77
CA GLN A 332 23.93 -11.58 0.63
C GLN A 332 24.40 -10.90 -0.67
N ILE A 333 23.74 -11.16 -1.80
CA ILE A 333 24.05 -10.51 -3.09
C ILE A 333 23.81 -9.00 -3.00
N GLY A 334 22.69 -8.57 -2.41
CA GLY A 334 22.28 -7.18 -2.29
C GLY A 334 23.24 -6.35 -1.41
N LEU A 335 23.77 -6.94 -0.33
CA LEU A 335 24.74 -6.27 0.55
C LEU A 335 26.05 -5.87 -0.15
N VAL A 336 26.41 -6.53 -1.25
CA VAL A 336 27.64 -6.24 -2.01
C VAL A 336 27.36 -5.68 -3.40
N ASP A 337 26.13 -5.21 -3.64
CA ASP A 337 25.70 -4.65 -4.92
C ASP A 337 26.38 -3.30 -5.20
N LYS A 338 26.52 -2.97 -6.48
CA LYS A 338 27.11 -1.71 -6.93
C LYS A 338 26.19 -0.54 -6.61
N ASP A 339 24.87 -0.73 -6.71
CA ASP A 339 23.88 0.29 -6.39
C ASP A 339 23.74 0.46 -4.87
N SER A 340 24.01 1.67 -4.37
CA SER A 340 23.89 1.99 -2.95
C SER A 340 22.47 1.84 -2.41
N SER A 341 21.45 2.07 -3.24
CA SER A 341 20.06 1.91 -2.85
C SER A 341 19.73 0.43 -2.58
N VAL A 342 20.26 -0.47 -3.41
CA VAL A 342 20.12 -1.93 -3.24
C VAL A 342 20.82 -2.38 -1.96
N ARG A 343 22.03 -1.91 -1.69
CA ARG A 343 22.75 -2.20 -0.44
C ARG A 343 21.95 -1.79 0.79
N LYS A 344 21.39 -0.57 0.79
CA LYS A 344 20.55 -0.06 1.88
C LYS A 344 19.28 -0.89 2.08
N MET A 345 18.58 -1.25 1.00
CA MET A 345 17.39 -2.11 1.08
C MET A 345 17.72 -3.52 1.57
N ALA A 346 18.81 -4.13 1.09
CA ALA A 346 19.25 -5.45 1.55
C ALA A 346 19.64 -5.45 3.03
N LEU A 347 20.34 -4.40 3.49
CA LEU A 347 20.65 -4.21 4.91
C LEU A 347 19.39 -4.01 5.75
N TYR A 348 18.43 -3.23 5.26
CA TYR A 348 17.13 -3.04 5.91
C TYR A 348 16.37 -4.35 6.08
N ILE A 349 16.29 -5.16 5.02
CA ILE A 349 15.67 -6.48 5.04
C ILE A 349 16.38 -7.39 6.06
N LEU A 350 17.72 -7.42 6.05
CA LEU A 350 18.51 -8.20 7.01
C LEU A 350 18.19 -7.79 8.46
N LYS A 351 18.21 -6.49 8.76
CA LYS A 351 17.87 -5.98 10.09
C LYS A 351 16.45 -6.36 10.51
N SER A 352 15.50 -6.30 9.58
CA SER A 352 14.10 -6.64 9.84
C SER A 352 13.91 -8.13 10.13
N LEU A 353 14.56 -9.01 9.35
CA LEU A 353 14.61 -10.45 9.61
C LEU A 353 15.20 -10.78 10.99
N MET A 354 16.15 -9.97 11.46
CA MET A 354 16.76 -10.13 12.79
C MET A 354 15.89 -9.59 13.92
N ASN A 355 15.23 -8.44 13.74
CA ASN A 355 14.34 -7.84 14.73
C ASN A 355 13.09 -8.69 14.98
N TYR A 356 12.60 -9.41 13.96
CA TYR A 356 11.54 -10.43 14.08
C TYR A 356 11.83 -11.47 15.18
N ASN A 357 13.11 -11.72 15.48
CA ASN A 357 13.46 -12.64 16.55
C ASN A 357 13.24 -12.05 17.95
N SER A 358 13.44 -10.75 18.17
CA SER A 358 13.40 -10.17 19.52
C SER A 358 12.00 -10.26 20.18
N SER A 359 10.94 -10.19 19.38
CA SER A 359 9.55 -10.34 19.85
C SER A 359 9.13 -11.82 20.02
N SER A 360 9.73 -12.76 19.28
CA SER A 360 9.50 -14.21 19.45
C SER A 360 10.39 -14.85 20.53
N PHE A 361 11.50 -14.22 20.90
CA PHE A 361 12.39 -14.67 21.98
C PHE A 361 11.77 -14.59 23.37
N LEU A 362 10.71 -13.80 23.58
CA LEU A 362 10.01 -13.75 24.88
C LEU A 362 9.04 -14.91 25.09
N SER A 363 8.68 -15.69 24.05
CA SER A 363 7.63 -16.72 24.16
C SER A 363 8.10 -18.16 23.94
N ARG A 364 9.34 -18.41 23.49
CA ARG A 364 9.79 -19.79 23.20
C ARG A 364 11.22 -20.01 23.66
N ASN A 365 11.35 -20.48 24.90
CA ASN A 365 12.58 -21.01 25.47
C ASN A 365 13.37 -21.88 24.45
N ASP A 366 14.61 -21.47 24.19
CA ASP A 366 15.83 -22.29 24.19
C ASP A 366 15.97 -23.60 23.38
N GLN A 367 15.16 -23.89 22.35
CA GLN A 367 15.29 -25.19 21.66
C GLN A 367 15.53 -25.22 20.15
N CYS A 368 15.61 -24.10 19.43
CA CYS A 368 15.76 -24.18 17.95
C CYS A 368 17.14 -23.88 17.35
N PHE A 369 18.18 -23.64 18.15
CA PHE A 369 19.55 -23.49 17.63
C PHE A 369 20.59 -24.44 18.24
N SER A 370 20.18 -25.43 19.05
CA SER A 370 21.10 -26.35 19.74
C SER A 370 21.13 -27.79 19.18
N ASN A 371 20.30 -28.14 18.19
CA ASN A 371 20.28 -29.50 17.64
C ASN A 371 20.97 -29.61 16.26
N SER A 372 22.27 -29.33 16.21
CA SER A 372 23.16 -30.02 15.25
C SER A 372 24.60 -30.20 15.73
N LEU A 373 24.90 -29.97 17.01
CA LEU A 373 26.19 -30.35 17.60
C LEU A 373 25.95 -31.37 18.71
N GLN A 374 25.73 -32.63 18.33
CA GLN A 374 26.25 -33.71 19.16
C GLN A 374 27.67 -34.04 18.68
N PRO A 375 28.62 -34.26 19.60
CA PRO A 375 30.00 -34.57 19.25
C PRO A 375 30.06 -36.03 18.78
N ALA A 376 29.88 -36.25 17.47
CA ALA A 376 30.18 -37.53 16.87
C ALA A 376 31.70 -37.73 16.88
N ALA A 377 32.15 -38.75 17.61
CA ALA A 377 33.54 -39.18 17.75
C ALA A 377 34.18 -39.73 16.45
N ASP A 378 33.78 -39.23 15.27
CA ASP A 378 34.18 -39.72 13.95
C ASP A 378 34.76 -38.61 13.05
N ALA A 379 35.33 -37.55 13.64
CA ALA A 379 36.03 -36.48 12.92
C ALA A 379 37.33 -36.92 12.20
N LYS A 380 37.60 -38.23 12.08
CA LYS A 380 38.75 -38.78 11.33
C LYS A 380 38.38 -39.49 10.03
N LYS A 381 37.11 -39.57 9.63
CA LYS A 381 36.70 -40.32 8.42
C LYS A 381 36.12 -39.50 7.26
N VAL A 382 35.94 -38.19 7.40
CA VAL A 382 35.39 -37.32 6.33
C VAL A 382 36.47 -36.66 5.46
N ALA A 383 37.76 -36.82 5.80
CA ALA A 383 38.88 -36.32 4.99
C ALA A 383 39.24 -37.22 3.78
N ILE A 384 38.54 -38.35 3.56
CA ILE A 384 38.81 -39.27 2.45
C ILE A 384 37.47 -39.64 1.81
N MET A 385 36.80 -38.70 1.12
CA MET A 385 35.74 -39.03 0.14
C MET A 385 35.27 -37.83 -0.73
N SER A 386 36.13 -36.83 -0.95
CA SER A 386 35.90 -35.78 -1.95
C SER A 386 36.93 -35.90 -3.08
N GLN A 387 36.95 -37.05 -3.74
CA GLN A 387 37.40 -37.18 -5.12
C GLN A 387 36.29 -37.86 -5.92
N ASP A 388 36.04 -37.26 -7.08
CA ASP A 388 35.14 -37.66 -8.17
C ASP A 388 33.62 -37.39 -8.05
N GLY A 389 33.15 -36.52 -8.97
CA GLY A 389 31.74 -36.32 -9.26
C GLY A 389 31.41 -34.96 -9.91
N ASN A 390 31.87 -34.73 -11.14
CA ASN A 390 31.52 -33.64 -12.08
C ASN A 390 30.30 -32.74 -11.74
N THR A 391 30.55 -31.47 -11.38
CA THR A 391 29.73 -30.32 -11.83
C THR A 391 30.61 -29.08 -11.98
N SER A 392 30.51 -28.45 -13.17
CA SER A 392 31.08 -27.19 -13.67
C SER A 392 32.10 -26.41 -12.82
N HIS A 393 33.30 -26.26 -13.40
CA HIS A 393 34.35 -25.32 -13.02
C HIS A 393 33.86 -23.87 -12.95
N ASP A 394 33.80 -23.30 -11.74
CA ASP A 394 34.10 -21.89 -11.57
C ASP A 394 34.93 -21.72 -10.28
N GLY A 395 36.22 -21.44 -10.45
CA GLY A 395 37.14 -21.27 -9.33
C GLY A 395 36.75 -20.02 -8.51
N PRO A 396 37.12 -19.96 -7.21
CA PRO A 396 36.78 -18.79 -6.39
C PRO A 396 37.34 -17.52 -7.05
N THR A 397 36.47 -16.55 -7.29
CA THR A 397 36.82 -15.28 -7.95
C THR A 397 37.96 -14.58 -7.22
N LYS A 398 38.76 -13.76 -7.91
CA LYS A 398 39.86 -12.98 -7.28
C LYS A 398 39.36 -12.18 -6.07
N ARG A 399 38.13 -11.65 -6.16
CA ARG A 399 37.46 -10.95 -5.05
C ARG A 399 37.21 -11.86 -3.86
N LYS A 400 36.71 -13.08 -4.07
CA LYS A 400 36.49 -14.08 -3.00
C LYS A 400 37.81 -14.49 -2.33
N LYS A 401 38.85 -14.76 -3.13
CA LYS A 401 40.19 -15.09 -2.61
C LYS A 401 40.80 -13.95 -1.78
N TRP A 402 40.64 -12.70 -2.23
CA TRP A 402 41.09 -11.54 -1.47
C TRP A 402 40.30 -11.38 -0.17
N ALA A 403 38.97 -11.47 -0.22
CA ALA A 403 38.12 -11.40 0.97
C ALA A 403 38.45 -12.50 2.00
N GLU A 404 38.71 -13.74 1.54
CA GLU A 404 39.14 -14.84 2.42
C GLU A 404 40.52 -14.59 3.04
N LYS A 405 41.46 -14.04 2.27
CA LYS A 405 42.80 -13.70 2.77
C LYS A 405 42.75 -12.55 3.77
N GLU A 406 41.93 -11.55 3.50
CA GLU A 406 41.73 -10.37 4.35
C GLU A 406 41.03 -10.77 5.67
N ALA A 407 39.95 -11.55 5.57
CA ALA A 407 39.25 -12.08 6.75
C ALA A 407 40.16 -12.95 7.63
N LYS A 408 41.06 -13.74 7.00
CA LYS A 408 42.09 -14.49 7.71
C LYS A 408 43.12 -13.59 8.37
N SER A 409 43.55 -12.51 7.70
CA SER A 409 44.50 -11.53 8.25
C SER A 409 43.92 -10.76 9.43
N MET A 410 42.61 -10.51 9.42
CA MET A 410 41.88 -9.84 10.51
C MET A 410 41.47 -10.79 11.64
N GLY A 411 41.85 -12.07 11.60
CA GLY A 411 41.50 -13.05 12.64
C GLY A 411 40.02 -13.46 12.68
N ILE A 412 39.19 -13.03 11.71
CA ILE A 412 37.73 -13.30 11.69
C ILE A 412 37.43 -14.81 11.67
N ARG A 413 38.33 -15.61 11.08
CA ARG A 413 38.22 -17.08 11.06
C ARG A 413 38.50 -17.74 12.43
N GLU A 414 39.29 -17.09 13.27
CA GLU A 414 39.66 -17.59 14.60
C GLU A 414 38.61 -17.26 15.66
N VAL A 415 37.77 -16.24 15.44
CA VAL A 415 36.61 -15.91 16.32
C VAL A 415 35.57 -17.04 16.37
N CYS A 416 35.48 -17.86 15.33
CA CYS A 416 34.60 -19.04 15.33
C CYS A 416 35.11 -20.21 16.19
N HIS A 417 36.35 -20.16 16.67
CA HIS A 417 37.01 -21.22 17.45
C HIS A 417 37.45 -20.77 18.86
N LEU A 418 36.97 -19.62 19.34
CA LEU A 418 37.17 -19.21 20.73
C LEU A 418 36.28 -20.06 21.64
N ASP A 419 36.86 -21.15 22.15
CA ASP A 419 36.37 -21.92 23.28
C ASP A 419 36.18 -20.97 24.48
N GLY A 420 34.94 -20.51 24.71
CA GLY A 420 34.57 -19.85 25.97
C GLY A 420 33.54 -18.72 25.91
N ILE A 421 33.29 -18.10 24.74
CA ILE A 421 32.20 -17.11 24.60
C ILE A 421 31.41 -17.43 23.35
N CYS A 422 30.44 -18.34 23.49
CA CYS A 422 29.44 -18.56 22.46
C CYS A 422 28.54 -17.32 22.39
N LEU A 423 28.94 -16.32 21.59
CA LEU A 423 28.02 -15.26 21.16
C LEU A 423 26.77 -15.96 20.61
N ASN A 424 25.60 -15.59 21.12
CA ASN A 424 24.36 -16.13 20.59
C ASN A 424 24.23 -15.73 19.11
N GLY A 425 23.42 -16.44 18.33
CA GLY A 425 23.27 -16.15 16.89
C GLY A 425 22.90 -14.69 16.61
N VAL A 426 22.11 -14.05 17.48
CA VAL A 426 21.70 -12.64 17.36
C VAL A 426 22.87 -11.68 17.58
N GLU A 427 23.74 -11.94 18.56
CA GLU A 427 24.91 -11.11 18.84
C GLU A 427 25.91 -11.14 17.69
N ARG A 428 26.12 -12.30 17.06
CA ARG A 428 26.95 -12.40 15.84
C ARG A 428 26.41 -11.53 14.71
N TRP A 429 25.09 -11.53 14.52
CA TRP A 429 24.44 -10.68 13.51
C TRP A 429 24.52 -9.19 13.87
N LYS A 430 24.39 -8.82 15.16
CA LYS A 430 24.59 -7.43 15.61
C LYS A 430 26.00 -6.93 15.31
N VAL A 431 27.02 -7.74 15.61
CA VAL A 431 28.42 -7.40 15.30
C VAL A 431 28.63 -7.28 13.79
N PHE A 432 28.05 -8.19 12.99
CA PHE A 432 28.12 -8.11 11.54
C PHE A 432 27.50 -6.82 10.99
N VAL A 433 26.29 -6.46 11.43
CA VAL A 433 25.60 -5.23 10.99
C VAL A 433 26.43 -3.99 11.37
N LEU A 434 26.93 -3.93 12.60
CA LEU A 434 27.77 -2.82 13.06
C LEU A 434 29.05 -2.69 12.20
N LEU A 435 29.72 -3.81 11.93
CA LEU A 435 30.91 -3.81 11.07
C LEU A 435 30.58 -3.33 9.66
N TYR A 436 29.48 -3.81 9.08
CA TYR A 436 29.05 -3.41 7.74
C TYR A 436 28.82 -1.90 7.65
N GLU A 437 28.11 -1.33 8.61
CA GLU A 437 27.83 0.11 8.67
C GLU A 437 29.10 0.95 8.88
N THR A 438 29.97 0.50 9.80
CA THR A 438 31.25 1.18 10.07
C THR A 438 32.14 1.20 8.83
N LEU A 439 32.16 0.11 8.05
CA LEU A 439 32.91 0.04 6.79
C LEU A 439 32.35 0.95 5.71
N GLU A 440 31.03 1.12 5.64
CA GLU A 440 30.40 2.07 4.73
C GLU A 440 30.76 3.52 5.09
N GLU A 441 30.75 3.85 6.39
CA GLU A 441 31.12 5.17 6.89
C GLU A 441 32.63 5.47 6.71
N TYR A 442 33.49 4.49 6.96
CA TYR A 442 34.93 4.60 6.80
C TYR A 442 35.34 5.01 5.37
N GLY A 443 34.61 4.54 4.35
CA GLY A 443 34.82 4.96 2.97
C GLY A 443 34.63 6.46 2.76
N THR A 444 33.64 7.07 3.42
CA THR A 444 33.39 8.52 3.39
C THR A 444 34.50 9.29 4.08
N HIS A 445 34.92 8.86 5.28
CA HIS A 445 36.02 9.48 6.02
C HIS A 445 37.35 9.46 5.25
N LEU A 446 37.62 8.38 4.52
CA LEU A 446 38.80 8.30 3.64
C LEU A 446 38.75 9.30 2.49
N VAL A 447 37.57 9.50 1.88
CA VAL A 447 37.39 10.48 0.81
C VAL A 447 37.56 11.89 1.36
N GLU A 448 37.00 12.22 2.52
CA GLU A 448 37.19 13.53 3.16
C GLU A 448 38.65 13.80 3.49
N ALA A 449 39.34 12.84 4.11
CA ALA A 449 40.77 12.96 4.40
C ALA A 449 41.60 13.13 3.11
N ALA A 450 41.35 12.32 2.08
CA ALA A 450 42.04 12.45 0.81
C ALA A 450 41.75 13.78 0.12
N TRP A 451 40.51 14.28 0.20
CA TRP A 451 40.09 15.55 -0.39
C TRP A 451 40.82 16.74 0.23
N THR A 452 40.97 16.77 1.57
CA THR A 452 41.75 17.83 2.24
C THR A 452 43.18 17.89 1.71
N HIS A 453 43.83 16.74 1.52
CA HIS A 453 45.17 16.68 0.93
C HIS A 453 45.25 17.08 -0.55
N GLN A 454 44.15 17.04 -1.31
CA GLN A 454 44.11 17.48 -2.71
C GLN A 454 43.76 18.96 -2.85
N CYS A 455 43.03 19.54 -1.89
CA CYS A 455 42.64 20.95 -1.92
C CYS A 455 43.66 21.89 -1.23
N ASP A 456 44.54 21.35 -0.38
CA ASP A 456 45.61 22.11 0.29
C ASP A 456 46.93 22.16 -0.51
N ALA A 457 46.88 21.86 -1.83
CA ALA A 457 47.97 22.01 -2.79
C ALA A 457 47.60 23.03 -3.87
#